data_AF-A0AAE1Z172-F1
#
_entry.id   AF-A0AAE1Z172-F1
#
_cell.length_a   1.000
_cell.length_b   1.000
_cell.length_c   1.000
_cell.angle_alpha   90.00
_cell.angle_beta   90.00
_cell.angle_gamma   90.00
#
_symmetry.space_group_name_H-M   'P 1'
#
loop_
_entity.id
_entity.type
_entity.pdbx_description
1 polymer ?
#
loop_
_entity_poly.entity_id
_entity_poly.type
_entity_poly.pdbx_seq_one_letter_code
_entity_poly.pdbx_strand_id
1 'polypeptide(L)'
;MDQFRYPQTRKHQTKHRKRLTQDQVRLLESNFNFNSKLDPDSKSRLALELGVPPRQVAIWYQNKRAREKNQSLEAGHKAMQLQLENVVAENARLEGEVERLKAELNKIHDVLNAFNLSSSCEEVGSSCLSSEQNLEKEFYAALISARDPFVSPDGYDFFG
;
A
#
# COMPACT_ATOMS: atom_id res chain seq x y z
N MET A 1 -39.94 30.58 26.36
CA MET A 1 -38.98 31.34 25.55
C MET A 1 -37.65 31.29 26.29
N ASP A 2 -36.87 30.23 26.07
CA ASP A 2 -35.61 30.00 26.77
C ASP A 2 -34.50 30.87 26.18
N GLN A 3 -33.92 31.70 27.04
CA GLN A 3 -32.74 32.50 26.75
C GLN A 3 -31.51 31.59 26.75
N PHE A 4 -31.19 31.00 25.61
CA PHE A 4 -29.90 30.33 25.42
C PHE A 4 -28.78 31.38 25.39
N ARG A 5 -28.12 31.55 26.54
CA ARG A 5 -26.86 32.29 26.65
C ARG A 5 -25.77 31.46 25.95
N TYR A 6 -25.32 31.90 24.79
CA TYR A 6 -24.15 31.30 24.13
C TYR A 6 -22.88 31.53 24.96
N PRO A 7 -22.03 30.50 25.16
CA PRO A 7 -20.77 30.67 25.87
C PRO A 7 -19.81 31.55 25.06
N GLN A 8 -19.39 32.66 25.67
CA GLN A 8 -18.36 33.54 25.14
C GLN A 8 -17.05 32.76 24.99
N THR A 9 -16.64 32.48 23.76
CA THR A 9 -15.35 31.86 23.47
C THR A 9 -14.24 32.84 23.88
N ARG A 10 -13.50 32.50 24.94
CA ARG A 10 -12.33 33.26 25.36
C ARG A 10 -11.32 33.25 24.22
N LYS A 11 -11.10 34.40 23.59
CA LYS A 11 -10.02 34.62 22.61
C LYS A 11 -8.69 34.29 23.30
N HIS A 12 -8.18 33.08 23.09
CA HIS A 12 -6.82 32.74 23.47
C HIS A 12 -5.90 33.69 22.69
N GLN A 13 -5.24 34.60 23.41
CA GLN A 13 -4.20 35.44 22.86
C GLN A 13 -3.18 34.52 22.17
N THR A 14 -3.15 34.58 20.84
CA THR A 14 -2.16 33.87 20.04
C THR A 14 -0.81 34.54 20.28
N LYS A 15 -0.11 34.15 21.35
CA LYS A 15 1.31 34.49 21.57
C LYS A 15 2.02 34.27 20.24
N HIS A 16 2.52 35.36 19.64
CA HIS A 16 3.10 35.39 18.30
C HIS A 16 3.99 34.17 18.06
N ARG A 17 3.59 33.34 17.08
CA ARG A 17 4.35 32.15 16.67
C ARG A 17 5.62 32.61 15.97
N LYS A 18 6.68 32.92 16.73
CA LYS A 18 8.01 33.13 16.15
C LYS A 18 8.50 31.81 15.54
N ARG A 19 8.86 31.84 14.26
CA ARG A 19 9.53 30.71 13.59
C ARG A 19 10.91 30.53 14.22
N LEU A 20 11.33 29.28 14.39
CA LEU A 20 12.69 28.96 14.79
C LEU A 20 13.65 29.37 13.67
N THR A 21 14.82 29.90 14.03
CA THR A 21 15.88 30.23 13.07
C THR A 21 16.51 28.95 12.51
N GLN A 22 17.19 29.06 11.38
CA GLN A 22 17.86 27.89 10.78
C GLN A 22 18.89 27.29 11.75
N ASP A 23 19.62 28.11 12.48
CA ASP A 23 20.62 27.68 13.46
C ASP A 23 19.99 26.90 14.61
N GLN A 24 18.84 27.39 15.12
CA GLN A 24 18.07 26.70 16.14
C GLN A 24 17.57 25.34 15.63
N VAL A 25 17.10 25.27 14.39
CA VAL A 25 16.67 24.02 13.77
C VAL A 25 17.84 23.04 13.63
N ARG A 26 19.02 23.49 13.19
CA ARG A 26 20.20 22.60 13.08
C ARG A 26 20.58 21.97 14.42
N LEU A 27 20.52 22.73 15.50
CA LEU A 27 20.84 22.19 16.83
C LEU A 27 19.77 21.21 17.32
N LEU A 28 18.49 21.50 17.06
CA LEU A 28 17.38 20.57 17.33
C LEU A 28 17.53 19.26 16.54
N GLU A 29 17.91 19.34 15.27
CA GLU A 29 18.16 18.16 14.42
C GLU A 29 19.35 17.34 14.93
N SER A 30 20.46 17.99 15.27
CA SER A 30 21.64 17.32 15.84
C SER A 30 21.28 16.57 17.13
N ASN A 31 20.55 17.22 18.05
CA ASN A 31 20.11 16.58 19.28
C ASN A 31 19.13 15.42 19.03
N PHE A 32 18.17 15.60 18.11
CA PHE A 32 17.18 14.58 17.75
C PHE A 32 17.84 13.33 17.15
N ASN A 33 18.85 13.51 16.31
CA ASN A 33 19.60 12.41 15.69
C ASN A 33 20.34 11.57 16.74
N PHE A 34 20.78 12.19 17.84
CA PHE A 34 21.39 11.49 18.97
C PHE A 34 20.35 10.82 19.87
N ASN A 35 19.26 11.52 20.19
CA ASN A 35 18.16 10.99 20.99
C ASN A 35 16.80 11.50 20.48
N SER A 36 16.02 10.60 19.89
CA SER A 36 14.69 10.92 19.35
C SER A 36 13.61 11.09 20.43
N LYS A 37 13.90 10.64 21.68
CA LYS A 37 13.06 10.85 22.86
C LYS A 37 13.49 12.12 23.58
N LEU A 38 12.52 12.99 23.82
CA LEU A 38 12.77 14.27 24.48
C LEU A 38 12.50 14.17 25.98
N ASP A 39 13.54 13.93 26.77
CA ASP A 39 13.45 13.88 28.23
C ASP A 39 13.15 15.28 28.83
N PRO A 40 12.47 15.37 29.99
CA PRO A 40 12.14 16.66 30.61
C PRO A 40 13.36 17.55 30.91
N ASP A 41 14.46 16.96 31.38
CA ASP A 41 15.69 17.68 31.72
C ASP A 41 16.42 18.13 30.45
N SER A 42 16.55 17.23 29.48
CA SER A 42 17.15 17.52 28.16
C SER A 42 16.37 18.61 27.43
N LYS A 43 15.03 18.59 27.49
CA LYS A 43 14.17 19.64 26.95
C LYS A 43 14.43 20.99 27.58
N SER A 44 14.56 21.04 28.91
CA SER A 44 14.77 22.29 29.64
C SER A 44 16.14 22.88 29.32
N ARG A 45 17.17 22.03 29.25
CA ARG A 45 18.53 22.42 28.84
C ARG A 45 18.56 22.94 27.41
N LEU A 46 17.96 22.21 26.47
CA LEU A 46 17.93 22.57 25.05
C LEU A 46 17.12 23.85 24.81
N ALA A 47 16.03 24.05 25.54
CA ALA A 47 15.25 25.29 25.50
C ALA A 47 16.08 26.50 25.96
N LEU A 48 16.87 26.35 27.02
CA LEU A 48 17.76 27.39 27.53
C LEU A 48 18.86 27.73 26.51
N GLU A 49 19.53 26.70 25.97
CA GLU A 49 20.60 26.85 24.97
C GLU A 49 20.11 27.54 23.69
N LEU A 50 18.91 27.19 23.23
CA LEU A 50 18.30 27.77 22.04
C LEU A 50 17.66 29.15 22.28
N GLY A 51 17.47 29.54 23.54
CA GLY A 51 16.72 30.74 23.92
C GLY A 51 15.24 30.70 23.53
N VAL A 52 14.63 29.51 23.49
CA VAL A 52 13.23 29.31 23.07
C VAL A 52 12.39 28.67 24.17
N PRO A 53 11.06 28.90 24.20
CA PRO A 53 10.20 28.25 25.18
C PRO A 53 10.27 26.71 25.08
N PRO A 54 10.29 25.96 26.20
CA PRO A 54 10.29 24.49 26.21
C PRO A 54 9.15 23.86 25.40
N ARG A 55 8.02 24.56 25.31
CA ARG A 55 6.87 24.15 24.48
C ARG A 55 7.21 24.13 22.98
N GLN A 56 8.01 25.07 22.48
CA GLN A 56 8.42 25.08 21.08
C GLN A 56 9.33 23.89 20.76
N VAL A 57 10.26 23.55 21.66
CA VAL A 57 11.08 22.34 21.54
C VAL A 57 10.20 21.09 21.49
N ALA A 58 9.23 20.97 22.42
CA ALA A 58 8.31 19.84 22.45
C ALA A 58 7.49 19.69 21.15
N ILE A 59 6.92 20.78 20.64
CA ILE A 59 6.17 20.79 19.38
C ILE A 59 7.07 20.43 18.20
N TRP A 60 8.30 20.95 18.18
CA TRP A 60 9.24 20.63 17.12
C TRP A 60 9.57 19.12 17.08
N TYR A 61 9.83 18.50 18.24
CA TYR A 61 10.08 17.05 18.34
C TYR A 61 8.86 16.24 17.90
N GLN A 62 7.65 16.65 18.30
CA GLN A 62 6.41 16.01 17.85
C GLN A 62 6.26 16.08 16.33
N ASN A 63 6.47 17.26 15.74
CA ASN A 63 6.39 17.47 14.29
C ASN A 63 7.49 16.73 13.53
N LYS A 64 8.70 16.63 14.10
CA LYS A 64 9.81 15.86 13.50
C LYS A 64 9.45 14.37 13.43
N ARG A 65 8.97 13.79 14.54
CA ARG A 65 8.50 12.38 14.55
C ARG A 65 7.31 12.15 13.61
N ALA A 66 6.35 13.07 13.57
CA ALA A 66 5.21 12.97 12.66
C ALA A 66 5.67 12.97 11.19
N ARG A 67 6.63 13.84 10.84
CA ARG A 67 7.21 13.88 9.49
C ARG A 67 7.98 12.60 9.15
N GLU A 68 8.78 12.06 10.05
CA GLU A 68 9.49 10.80 9.81
C GLU A 68 8.54 9.62 9.65
N LYS A 69 7.48 9.56 10.45
CA LYS A 69 6.43 8.55 10.29
C LYS A 69 5.77 8.67 8.92
N ASN A 70 5.40 9.88 8.50
CA ASN A 70 4.81 10.09 7.18
C ASN A 70 5.77 9.71 6.05
N GLN A 71 7.04 10.10 6.14
CA GLN A 71 8.06 9.74 5.15
C GLN A 71 8.24 8.22 5.05
N SER A 72 8.25 7.51 6.18
CA SER A 72 8.32 6.06 6.20
C SER A 72 7.09 5.41 5.55
N LEU A 73 5.89 5.91 5.83
CA LEU A 73 4.64 5.44 5.22
C LEU A 73 4.61 5.71 3.71
N GLU A 74 5.00 6.91 3.29
CA GLU A 74 5.07 7.29 1.88
C GLU A 74 6.08 6.42 1.12
N ALA A 75 7.26 6.16 1.71
CA ALA A 75 8.25 5.26 1.13
C ALA A 75 7.72 3.82 1.02
N GLY A 76 7.03 3.33 2.06
CA GLY A 76 6.39 2.02 2.05
C GLY A 76 5.30 1.90 0.97
N HIS A 77 4.44 2.90 0.85
CA HIS A 77 3.42 2.97 -0.20
C HIS A 77 4.04 2.94 -1.59
N LYS A 78 5.08 3.75 -1.83
CA LYS A 78 5.79 3.78 -3.11
C LYS A 78 6.43 2.43 -3.44
N ALA A 79 7.03 1.76 -2.46
CA ALA A 79 7.59 0.43 -2.66
C ALA A 79 6.51 -0.59 -3.04
N MET A 80 5.37 -0.59 -2.34
CA MET A 80 4.24 -1.48 -2.66
C MET A 80 3.67 -1.19 -4.05
N GLN A 81 3.57 0.08 -4.45
CA GLN A 81 3.10 0.46 -5.77
C GLN A 81 4.03 -0.08 -6.88
N LEU A 82 5.35 0.05 -6.72
CA LEU A 82 6.31 -0.52 -7.67
C LEU A 82 6.22 -2.04 -7.77
N GLN A 83 5.99 -2.73 -6.64
CA GLN A 83 5.77 -4.18 -6.64
C GLN A 83 4.51 -4.55 -7.41
N LEU A 84 3.41 -3.81 -7.21
CA LEU A 84 2.17 -4.01 -7.96
C LEU A 84 2.39 -3.81 -9.47
N GLU A 85 3.03 -2.71 -9.87
CA GLU A 85 3.34 -2.43 -11.27
C GLU A 85 4.17 -3.56 -11.91
N ASN A 86 5.17 -4.08 -11.19
CA ASN A 86 5.98 -5.19 -11.66
C ASN A 86 5.16 -6.49 -11.82
N VAL A 87 4.32 -6.82 -10.84
CA VAL A 87 3.45 -8.01 -10.91
C VAL A 87 2.44 -7.89 -12.04
N VAL A 88 1.87 -6.70 -12.26
CA VAL A 88 0.94 -6.44 -13.37
C VAL A 88 1.63 -6.60 -14.72
N ALA A 89 2.84 -6.05 -14.86
CA ALA A 89 3.63 -6.21 -16.09
C ALA A 89 3.97 -7.68 -16.36
N GLU A 90 4.36 -8.42 -15.32
CA GLU A 90 4.66 -9.84 -15.46
C GLU A 90 3.42 -10.67 -15.78
N ASN A 91 2.28 -10.37 -15.16
CA ASN A 91 1.02 -11.03 -15.49
C ASN A 91 0.63 -10.80 -16.96
N ALA A 92 0.72 -9.55 -17.45
CA ALA A 92 0.46 -9.25 -18.85
C ALA A 92 1.41 -9.98 -19.81
N ARG A 93 2.68 -10.15 -19.41
CA ARG A 93 3.67 -10.92 -20.17
C ARG A 93 3.28 -12.41 -20.22
N LEU A 94 2.88 -12.99 -19.09
CA LEU A 94 2.45 -14.38 -19.01
C LEU A 94 1.16 -14.64 -19.80
N GLU A 95 0.18 -13.72 -19.73
CA GLU A 95 -1.04 -13.80 -20.53
C GLU A 95 -0.73 -13.82 -22.03
N GLY A 96 0.21 -12.98 -22.49
CA GLY A 96 0.68 -13.00 -23.88
C GLY A 96 1.34 -14.32 -24.28
N GLU A 97 2.13 -14.91 -23.38
CA GLU A 97 2.77 -16.21 -23.63
C GLU A 97 1.75 -17.35 -23.67
N VAL A 98 0.74 -17.33 -22.80
CA VAL A 98 -0.37 -18.28 -22.81
C VAL A 98 -1.11 -18.22 -24.14
N GLU A 99 -1.45 -17.03 -24.62
CA GLU A 99 -2.15 -16.86 -25.90
C GLU A 99 -1.31 -17.37 -27.07
N ARG A 100 0.01 -17.07 -27.08
CA ARG A 100 0.94 -17.57 -28.09
C ARG A 100 0.98 -19.10 -28.12
N LEU A 101 1.11 -19.72 -26.96
CA LEU A 101 1.17 -21.18 -26.82
C LEU A 101 -0.14 -21.84 -27.24
N LYS A 102 -1.30 -21.26 -26.87
CA LYS A 102 -2.62 -21.72 -27.32
C LYS A 102 -2.73 -21.66 -28.85
N ALA A 103 -2.28 -20.56 -29.46
CA ALA A 103 -2.28 -20.43 -30.92
C ALA A 103 -1.38 -21.47 -31.61
N GLU A 104 -0.24 -21.82 -31.01
CA GLU A 104 0.62 -22.91 -31.51
C GLU A 104 -0.03 -24.28 -31.39
N LEU A 105 -0.66 -24.58 -30.25
CA LEU A 105 -1.41 -25.83 -30.06
C LEU A 105 -2.55 -25.96 -31.07
N ASN A 106 -3.31 -24.89 -31.30
CA ASN A 106 -4.39 -24.89 -32.30
C ASN A 106 -3.84 -25.16 -33.71
N LYS A 107 -2.73 -24.54 -34.12
CA LYS A 107 -2.10 -24.82 -35.42
C LYS A 107 -1.66 -26.28 -35.55
N ILE A 108 -1.06 -26.85 -34.51
CA ILE A 108 -0.65 -28.26 -34.51
C ILE A 108 -1.89 -29.17 -34.61
N HIS A 109 -2.96 -28.85 -33.87
CA HIS A 109 -4.22 -29.56 -33.93
C HIS A 109 -4.85 -29.50 -35.33
N ASP A 110 -4.87 -28.33 -35.97
CA ASP A 110 -5.37 -28.14 -37.33
C ASP A 110 -4.57 -28.95 -38.37
N VAL A 111 -3.23 -28.94 -38.26
CA VAL A 111 -2.35 -29.75 -39.13
C VAL A 111 -2.60 -31.25 -38.93
N LEU A 112 -2.75 -31.70 -37.67
CA LEU A 112 -3.06 -33.10 -37.37
C LEU A 112 -4.43 -33.50 -37.91
N ASN A 113 -5.44 -32.64 -37.77
CA ASN A 113 -6.77 -32.87 -38.31
C ASN A 113 -6.76 -32.93 -39.84
N ALA A 114 -6.03 -32.04 -40.51
CA ALA A 114 -5.86 -32.07 -41.97
C ALA A 114 -5.13 -33.32 -42.45
N PHE A 115 -4.12 -33.79 -41.71
CA PHE A 115 -3.41 -35.04 -41.99
C PHE A 115 -4.33 -36.27 -41.81
N ASN A 116 -5.14 -36.31 -40.75
CA ASN A 116 -6.14 -37.36 -40.54
C ASN A 116 -7.22 -37.36 -41.63
N LEU A 117 -7.67 -36.18 -42.08
CA LEU A 117 -8.64 -36.05 -43.18
C LEU A 117 -8.05 -36.49 -44.55
N SER A 118 -6.72 -36.47 -44.69
CA SER A 118 -6.00 -37.00 -45.84
C SER A 118 -5.73 -38.51 -45.75
N SER A 119 -5.91 -39.16 -44.59
CA SER A 119 -5.40 -40.52 -44.31
C SER A 119 -6.48 -41.57 -44.00
N SER A 120 -7.76 -41.32 -44.28
CA SER A 120 -8.84 -42.31 -44.13
C SER A 120 -9.87 -42.06 -45.25
N CYS A 121 -10.33 -42.99 -46.10
CA CYS A 121 -10.42 -44.46 -46.01
C CYS A 121 -10.63 -45.00 -44.57
N GLU A 122 -11.91 -44.92 -44.18
CA GLU A 122 -12.63 -45.58 -43.08
C GLU A 122 -12.60 -44.95 -41.68
N GLU A 123 -13.83 -44.65 -41.21
CA GLU A 123 -14.30 -44.06 -39.94
C GLU A 123 -13.70 -44.76 -38.68
N VAL A 124 -13.67 -44.21 -37.46
CA VAL A 124 -14.79 -43.80 -36.60
C VAL A 124 -14.28 -42.90 -35.45
N GLY A 125 -15.08 -41.89 -35.09
CA GLY A 125 -15.28 -41.47 -33.69
C GLY A 125 -14.35 -40.38 -33.14
N SER A 126 -14.68 -39.11 -33.42
CA SER A 126 -14.06 -37.96 -32.73
C SER A 126 -15.13 -37.15 -32.03
N SER A 127 -15.32 -37.43 -30.74
CA SER A 127 -16.16 -36.65 -29.84
C SER A 127 -15.39 -36.37 -28.55
N CYS A 128 -14.59 -35.30 -28.53
CA CYS A 128 -14.27 -34.54 -27.31
C CYS A 128 -13.47 -33.27 -27.67
N LEU A 129 -14.14 -32.16 -27.96
CA LEU A 129 -13.51 -30.83 -28.04
C LEU A 129 -14.32 -29.77 -27.30
N SER A 130 -15.00 -30.17 -26.22
CA SER A 130 -15.88 -29.26 -25.44
C SER A 130 -15.36 -28.96 -24.03
N SER A 131 -14.24 -29.55 -23.62
CA SER A 131 -13.82 -29.56 -22.21
C SER A 131 -12.86 -28.42 -21.80
N GLU A 132 -12.30 -27.68 -22.75
CA GLU A 132 -11.24 -26.70 -22.45
C GLU A 132 -11.76 -25.39 -21.82
N GLN A 133 -13.00 -24.98 -22.13
CA GLN A 133 -13.58 -23.74 -21.59
C GLN A 133 -14.03 -23.83 -20.12
N ASN A 134 -14.06 -25.05 -19.56
CA ASN A 134 -14.50 -25.27 -18.19
C ASN A 134 -13.32 -25.15 -17.19
N LEU A 135 -12.12 -25.58 -17.62
CA LEU A 135 -10.95 -25.68 -16.74
C LEU A 135 -10.39 -24.30 -16.34
N GLU A 136 -10.40 -23.31 -17.25
CA GLU A 136 -9.94 -21.95 -16.92
C GLU A 136 -10.87 -21.27 -15.92
N LYS A 137 -12.19 -21.49 -16.04
CA LYS A 137 -13.19 -20.93 -15.12
C LYS A 137 -13.09 -21.56 -13.73
N GLU A 138 -12.85 -22.87 -13.66
CA GLU A 138 -12.64 -23.56 -12.39
C GLU A 138 -11.32 -23.18 -11.71
N PHE A 139 -10.23 -23.00 -12.48
CA PHE A 139 -8.95 -22.55 -11.94
C PHE A 139 -9.02 -21.12 -11.38
N TYR A 140 -9.68 -20.21 -12.10
CA TYR A 140 -9.89 -18.84 -11.64
C TYR A 140 -10.83 -18.77 -10.42
N ALA A 141 -11.87 -19.60 -10.37
CA ALA A 141 -12.76 -19.71 -9.21
C ALA A 141 -12.04 -20.27 -7.97
N ALA A 142 -11.14 -21.24 -8.15
CA ALA A 142 -10.33 -21.80 -7.06
C ALA A 142 -9.34 -20.79 -6.48
N LEU A 143 -8.73 -19.94 -7.32
CA LEU A 143 -7.82 -18.87 -6.87
C LEU A 143 -8.53 -17.77 -6.08
N ILE A 144 -9.77 -17.43 -6.45
CA ILE A 144 -10.60 -16.45 -5.71
C ILE A 144 -11.08 -17.04 -4.38
N SER A 145 -11.48 -18.32 -4.37
CA SER A 145 -11.96 -18.98 -3.15
C SER A 145 -10.85 -19.31 -2.14
N ALA A 146 -9.58 -19.39 -2.57
CA ALA A 146 -8.43 -19.62 -1.71
C ALA A 146 -7.91 -18.35 -1.00
N ARG A 147 -8.52 -17.18 -1.28
CA ARG A 147 -8.13 -15.90 -0.69
C ARG A 147 -9.32 -15.27 0.01
N ASP A 148 -9.60 -15.71 1.24
CA ASP A 148 -10.39 -14.93 2.19
C ASP A 148 -9.59 -13.65 2.56
N PRO A 149 -10.00 -12.44 2.15
CA PRO A 149 -9.27 -11.22 2.49
C PRO A 149 -9.71 -10.62 3.83
N PHE A 150 -10.60 -11.27 4.59
CA PHE A 150 -11.21 -10.67 5.78
C PHE A 150 -11.61 -11.69 6.85
N VAL A 151 -10.68 -12.55 7.26
CA VAL A 151 -10.79 -13.22 8.57
C VAL A 151 -9.45 -13.06 9.29
N SER A 152 -9.37 -12.04 10.15
CA SER A 152 -8.36 -11.99 11.20
C SER A 152 -8.72 -13.07 12.24
N PRO A 153 -7.77 -13.93 12.67
CA PRO A 153 -8.02 -14.96 13.68
C PRO A 153 -8.26 -14.42 15.09
N ASP A 154 -7.92 -13.15 15.34
CA ASP A 154 -8.09 -12.52 16.64
C ASP A 154 -9.30 -11.60 16.63
N GLY A 155 -10.38 -12.08 17.25
CA GLY A 155 -11.65 -11.38 17.39
C GLY A 155 -11.49 -10.05 18.13
N TYR A 156 -11.64 -8.96 17.39
CA TYR A 156 -12.02 -7.65 17.91
C TYR A 156 -13.01 -7.01 16.94
N ASP A 157 -14.28 -7.01 17.36
CA ASP A 157 -15.36 -6.26 16.71
C ASP A 157 -15.08 -4.76 16.83
N PHE A 158 -15.00 -4.07 15.69
CA PHE A 158 -14.68 -2.64 15.60
C PHE A 158 -15.92 -1.71 15.63
N PHE A 159 -17.10 -2.20 16.01
CA PHE A 159 -18.24 -1.32 16.31
C PHE A 159 -18.97 -1.81 17.57
N GLY A 160 -18.66 -1.15 18.68
CA GLY A 160 -19.33 -1.24 19.98
C GLY A 160 -18.96 -0.04 20.84
#